data_AF-A0A656GHI7-F1
#
_entry.id   AF-A0A656GHI7-F1
#
_cell.length_a   1.000
_cell.length_b   1.000
_cell.length_c   1.000
_cell.angle_alpha   90.00
_cell.angle_beta   90.00
_cell.angle_gamma   90.00
#
_symmetry.space_group_name_H-M   'P 1'
#
loop_
_entity.id
_entity.type
_entity.pdbx_description
1 polymer ?
#
loop_
_entity_poly.entity_id
_entity_poly.type
_entity_poly.pdbx_seq_one_letter_code
_entity_poly.pdbx_strand_id
1 'polypeptide(L)'
;ISRQMFASPKALAVSAAIMIVMGLVPGMPHFSFISLGLVAAGGAYLLWKKENQVKVEALAEVQRQQDLLPSPTRVQDAKELGWDDVTPIDIIGLEVGYRLIPLVDRNQGGQLLARIKGVRKKLSQELGFLMPTVHIRDNLDLAPSAYRLTLMGVILAEAEIYPDRELAINPGQVFGTLNGITARDPAFGLEAVWIEISQRSQAQSLGYTVVDASTVVATHLNQILYKHSHELIGHEEVQQLMQLLAKSSPKLAEELVPGVLSLSSLLNVLQALLAEHVPVRDIRSIAEAIANNAGKSQDTAALVAAVRVGLSRAIVQSIVGVEPELPVITLEPRLEQILLNSLQKAGQGQAL
;
A
#
# COMPACT_ATOMS: atom_id res chain seq x y z
N ILE A 1 23.35 -49.36 51.66
CA ILE A 1 24.78 -49.10 51.94
C ILE A 1 25.67 -50.16 51.26
N SER A 2 25.49 -51.46 51.54
CA SER A 2 26.26 -52.55 50.89
C SER A 2 26.25 -52.50 49.35
N ARG A 3 25.11 -52.16 48.73
CA ARG A 3 24.99 -52.09 47.26
C ARG A 3 25.74 -50.91 46.60
N GLN A 4 26.06 -49.84 47.35
CA GLN A 4 26.78 -48.67 46.81
C GLN A 4 28.31 -48.85 46.90
N MET A 5 28.82 -49.60 47.87
CA MET A 5 30.26 -49.87 47.98
C MET A 5 30.78 -50.76 46.84
N PHE A 6 29.97 -51.70 46.35
CA PHE A 6 30.33 -52.57 45.22
C PHE A 6 30.04 -51.97 43.83
N ALA A 7 29.47 -50.76 43.76
CA ALA A 7 28.98 -50.18 42.51
C ALA A 7 29.93 -49.15 41.87
N SER A 8 31.00 -48.72 42.56
CA SER A 8 31.98 -47.80 41.96
C SER A 8 33.24 -48.57 41.51
N PRO A 9 33.62 -48.54 40.22
CA PRO A 9 34.83 -49.22 39.73
C PRO A 9 36.09 -48.74 40.46
N LYS A 10 36.14 -47.45 40.82
CA LYS A 10 37.29 -46.83 41.50
C LYS A 10 37.49 -47.37 42.92
N ALA A 11 36.44 -47.47 43.74
CA ALA A 11 36.59 -48.00 45.11
C ALA A 11 36.98 -49.49 45.10
N LEU A 12 36.47 -50.24 44.12
CA LEU A 12 36.75 -51.67 43.97
C LEU A 12 38.20 -51.93 43.52
N ALA A 13 38.73 -51.08 42.63
CA ALA A 13 40.15 -51.12 42.22
C ALA A 13 41.10 -50.76 43.37
N VAL A 14 40.79 -49.74 44.17
CA VAL A 14 41.59 -49.37 45.35
C VAL A 14 41.60 -50.49 46.39
N SER A 15 40.44 -51.11 46.64
CA SER A 15 40.34 -52.24 47.56
C SER A 15 41.12 -53.47 47.07
N ALA A 16 41.08 -53.75 45.76
CA ALA A 16 41.88 -54.81 45.15
C ALA A 16 43.39 -54.59 45.33
N ALA A 17 43.87 -53.36 45.13
CA ALA A 17 45.29 -53.02 45.31
C ALA A 17 45.74 -53.23 46.76
N ILE A 18 44.94 -52.78 47.74
CA ILE A 18 45.25 -52.95 49.16
C ILE A 18 45.29 -54.44 49.55
N MET A 19 44.34 -55.25 49.07
CA MET A 19 44.32 -56.70 49.35
C MET A 19 45.54 -57.43 48.77
N ILE A 20 46.00 -57.06 47.57
CA ILE A 20 47.21 -57.66 46.98
C ILE A 20 48.46 -57.25 47.77
N VAL A 21 48.56 -55.98 48.18
CA VAL A 21 49.70 -55.49 48.98
C VAL A 21 49.74 -56.17 50.35
N MET A 22 48.60 -56.30 51.03
CA MET A 22 48.53 -57.07 52.29
C MET A 22 48.88 -58.54 52.07
N GLY A 23 48.45 -59.12 50.95
CA GLY A 23 48.76 -60.48 50.55
C GLY A 23 50.24 -60.72 50.21
N LEU A 24 51.13 -59.72 50.24
CA LEU A 24 52.57 -59.88 50.06
C LEU A 24 53.36 -59.83 51.39
N VAL A 25 52.69 -59.52 52.51
CA VAL A 25 53.32 -59.44 53.84
C VAL A 25 53.57 -60.85 54.41
N PRO A 26 54.80 -61.20 54.82
CA PRO A 26 55.12 -62.55 55.33
C PRO A 26 54.34 -62.89 56.60
N GLY A 27 53.69 -64.06 56.63
CA GLY A 27 52.93 -64.55 57.78
C GLY A 27 51.41 -64.49 57.65
N MET A 28 50.88 -63.93 56.56
CA MET A 28 49.45 -64.02 56.21
C MET A 28 49.19 -65.06 55.09
N PRO A 29 47.94 -65.56 54.92
CA PRO A 29 47.60 -66.49 53.84
C PRO A 29 47.68 -65.81 52.47
N HIS A 30 48.88 -65.78 51.87
CA HIS A 30 49.18 -65.09 50.61
C HIS A 30 48.19 -65.45 49.49
N PHE A 31 47.85 -66.74 49.36
CA PHE A 31 46.99 -67.24 48.30
C PHE A 31 45.55 -66.67 48.38
N SER A 32 44.98 -66.55 49.59
CA SER A 32 43.61 -66.07 49.78
C SER A 32 43.46 -64.58 49.47
N PHE A 33 44.41 -63.76 49.92
CA PHE A 33 44.33 -62.30 49.72
C PHE A 33 44.67 -61.88 48.29
N ILE A 34 45.67 -62.51 47.67
CA ILE A 34 46.01 -62.21 46.28
C ILE A 34 44.89 -62.68 45.33
N SER A 35 44.31 -63.86 45.55
CA SER A 35 43.21 -64.34 44.70
C SER A 35 41.94 -63.48 44.82
N LEU A 36 41.55 -63.06 46.03
CA LEU A 36 40.44 -62.10 46.20
C LEU A 36 40.75 -60.74 45.58
N GLY A 37 41.99 -60.27 45.70
CA GLY A 37 42.46 -59.05 45.07
C GLY A 37 42.35 -59.09 43.54
N LEU A 38 42.75 -60.19 42.91
CA LEU A 38 42.62 -60.39 41.46
C LEU A 38 41.16 -60.48 41.01
N VAL A 39 40.29 -61.15 41.77
CA VAL A 39 38.86 -61.23 41.49
C VAL A 39 38.21 -59.84 41.58
N ALA A 40 38.56 -59.06 42.60
CA ALA A 40 38.12 -57.68 42.74
C ALA A 40 38.65 -56.80 41.59
N ALA A 41 39.92 -56.91 41.21
CA ALA A 41 40.46 -56.18 40.06
C ALA A 41 39.73 -56.54 38.75
N GLY A 42 39.43 -57.82 38.53
CA GLY A 42 38.62 -58.28 37.39
C GLY A 42 37.19 -57.72 37.41
N GLY A 43 36.55 -57.69 38.58
CA GLY A 43 35.23 -57.07 38.76
C GLY A 43 35.24 -55.57 38.48
N ALA A 44 36.27 -54.85 38.92
CA ALA A 44 36.45 -53.42 38.65
C ALA A 44 36.60 -53.14 37.15
N TYR A 45 37.38 -53.96 36.43
CA TYR A 45 37.58 -53.83 34.99
C TYR A 45 36.29 -54.07 34.19
N LEU A 46 35.51 -55.09 34.55
CA LEU A 46 34.23 -55.38 33.90
C LEU A 46 33.20 -54.28 34.13
N LEU A 47 33.13 -53.73 35.35
CA LEU A 47 32.24 -52.60 35.67
C LEU A 47 32.67 -51.32 34.94
N TRP A 48 33.98 -51.05 34.85
CA TRP A 48 34.49 -49.92 34.08
C TRP A 48 34.17 -50.04 32.59
N LYS A 49 34.33 -51.23 32.00
CA LYS A 49 34.00 -51.49 30.58
C LYS A 49 32.50 -51.30 30.31
N LYS A 50 31.64 -51.75 31.23
CA LYS A 50 30.18 -51.58 31.13
C LYS A 50 29.76 -50.11 31.28
N GLU A 51 30.38 -49.36 32.19
CA GLU A 51 30.11 -47.93 32.37
C GLU A 51 30.58 -47.12 31.15
N ASN A 52 31.69 -47.51 30.52
CA ASN A 52 32.18 -46.87 29.30
C ASN A 52 31.29 -47.17 28.09
N GLN A 53 30.77 -48.40 27.96
CA GLN A 53 29.80 -48.74 26.91
C GLN A 53 28.48 -47.97 27.08
N VAL A 54 27.96 -47.85 28.30
CA VAL A 54 26.75 -47.05 28.58
C VAL A 54 26.98 -45.56 28.30
N LYS A 55 28.17 -45.02 28.57
CA LYS A 55 28.51 -43.63 28.19
C LYS A 55 28.62 -43.44 26.68
N VAL A 56 29.20 -44.40 25.96
CA VAL A 56 29.31 -44.34 24.49
C VAL A 56 27.93 -44.48 23.83
N GLU A 57 27.06 -45.35 24.34
CA GLU A 57 25.67 -45.49 23.85
C GLU A 57 24.82 -44.25 24.20
N ALA A 58 24.99 -43.66 25.38
CA ALA A 58 24.32 -42.41 25.75
C ALA A 58 24.80 -41.22 24.89
N LEU A 59 26.09 -41.16 24.57
CA LEU A 59 26.63 -40.14 23.65
C LEU A 59 26.11 -40.36 22.21
N ALA A 60 26.01 -41.60 21.75
CA ALA A 60 25.45 -41.93 20.43
C ALA A 60 23.94 -41.61 20.33
N GLU A 61 23.20 -41.75 21.44
CA GLU A 61 21.77 -41.39 21.48
C GLU A 61 21.55 -39.88 21.52
N VAL A 62 22.39 -39.12 22.22
CA VAL A 62 22.40 -37.65 22.15
C VAL A 62 22.76 -37.16 20.74
N GLN A 63 23.68 -37.84 20.04
CA GLN A 63 24.03 -37.52 18.66
C GLN A 63 22.86 -37.80 17.69
N ARG A 64 22.15 -38.93 17.85
CA ARG A 64 20.96 -39.25 17.05
C ARG A 64 19.78 -38.30 17.31
N GLN A 65 19.63 -37.79 18.53
CA GLN A 65 18.63 -36.77 18.84
C GLN A 65 19.00 -35.39 18.29
N GLN A 66 20.30 -35.08 18.13
CA GLN A 66 20.77 -33.86 17.45
C GLN A 66 20.57 -33.89 15.93
N ASP A 67 20.62 -35.05 15.30
CA ASP A 67 20.33 -35.21 13.86
C ASP A 67 18.81 -35.18 13.53
N LEU A 68 17.94 -35.37 14.53
CA LEU A 68 16.47 -35.32 14.40
C LEU A 68 15.87 -33.96 14.81
N LEU A 69 16.64 -33.09 15.45
CA LEU A 69 16.31 -31.69 15.65
C LEU A 69 16.68 -30.94 14.36
N PRO A 70 15.79 -30.09 13.79
CA PRO A 70 16.23 -29.18 12.74
C PRO A 70 17.41 -28.39 13.32
N SER A 71 18.57 -28.46 12.67
CA SER A 71 19.73 -27.66 13.01
C SER A 71 19.25 -26.24 13.29
N PRO A 72 19.70 -25.56 14.36
CA PRO A 72 19.50 -24.13 14.46
C PRO A 72 20.04 -23.59 13.15
N THR A 73 19.09 -23.08 12.40
CA THR A 73 19.17 -22.63 11.04
C THR A 73 20.48 -21.89 10.90
N ARG A 74 21.14 -22.05 9.75
CA ARG A 74 21.87 -20.95 9.09
C ARG A 74 21.40 -19.67 9.76
N VAL A 75 22.25 -18.99 10.52
CA VAL A 75 22.02 -17.56 10.72
C VAL A 75 21.83 -17.12 9.29
N GLN A 76 20.57 -16.84 8.98
CA GLN A 76 20.15 -16.47 7.66
C GLN A 76 21.17 -15.38 7.35
N ASP A 77 21.86 -15.50 6.22
CA ASP A 77 22.38 -14.31 5.58
C ASP A 77 21.23 -13.34 5.73
N ALA A 78 21.38 -12.37 6.65
CA ALA A 78 20.41 -11.34 6.88
C ALA A 78 20.51 -10.63 5.55
N LYS A 79 19.67 -11.07 4.61
CA LYS A 79 19.77 -10.77 3.19
C LYS A 79 19.98 -9.27 3.20
N GLU A 80 21.22 -8.85 2.90
CA GLU A 80 21.57 -7.46 3.11
C GLU A 80 20.56 -6.69 2.28
N LEU A 81 19.83 -5.76 2.93
CA LEU A 81 18.70 -5.07 2.33
C LEU A 81 19.14 -4.60 0.95
N GLY A 82 18.58 -5.25 -0.07
CA GLY A 82 18.97 -5.05 -1.46
C GLY A 82 18.03 -4.05 -2.10
N TRP A 83 18.37 -3.58 -3.30
CA TRP A 83 17.45 -2.81 -4.12
C TRP A 83 16.13 -3.56 -4.41
N ASP A 84 16.15 -4.90 -4.33
CA ASP A 84 14.97 -5.76 -4.47
C ASP A 84 14.00 -5.67 -3.28
N ASP A 85 14.44 -5.19 -2.11
CA ASP A 85 13.59 -4.99 -0.94
C ASP A 85 12.91 -3.60 -0.94
N VAL A 86 13.30 -2.71 -1.87
CA VAL A 86 12.63 -1.43 -2.09
C VAL A 86 11.30 -1.69 -2.77
N THR A 87 10.25 -1.75 -1.97
CA THR A 87 8.90 -1.98 -2.49
C THR A 87 8.44 -0.77 -3.28
N PRO A 88 7.98 -0.92 -4.54
CA PRO A 88 7.41 0.18 -5.29
C PRO A 88 6.24 0.80 -4.52
N ILE A 89 6.18 2.12 -4.55
CA ILE A 89 5.09 2.87 -3.93
C ILE A 89 3.85 2.75 -4.83
N ASP A 90 2.71 2.41 -4.24
CA ASP A 90 1.44 2.39 -4.96
C ASP A 90 1.06 3.83 -5.35
N ILE A 91 0.72 4.04 -6.62
CA ILE A 91 0.27 5.35 -7.12
C ILE A 91 -1.00 5.78 -6.38
N ILE A 92 -1.98 4.89 -6.26
CA ILE A 92 -3.21 5.13 -5.48
C ILE A 92 -3.35 4.01 -4.46
N GLY A 93 -3.41 4.38 -3.18
CA GLY A 93 -3.65 3.46 -2.07
C GLY A 93 -4.95 3.76 -1.34
N LEU A 94 -5.63 2.69 -0.92
CA LEU A 94 -6.73 2.71 0.02
C LEU A 94 -6.41 1.75 1.16
N GLU A 95 -6.05 2.30 2.30
CA GLU A 95 -5.83 1.53 3.52
C GLU A 95 -7.14 1.48 4.31
N VAL A 96 -7.47 0.31 4.87
CA VAL A 96 -8.73 0.10 5.59
C VAL A 96 -8.50 -0.53 6.97
N GLY A 97 -9.22 -0.02 7.97
CA GLY A 97 -9.30 -0.66 9.28
C GLY A 97 -10.07 -1.98 9.22
N TYR A 98 -9.85 -2.86 10.20
CA TYR A 98 -10.32 -4.24 10.14
C TYR A 98 -11.85 -4.40 10.04
N ARG A 99 -12.67 -3.45 10.54
CA ARG A 99 -14.14 -3.53 10.41
C ARG A 99 -14.61 -3.27 8.97
N LEU A 100 -13.76 -2.72 8.12
CA LEU A 100 -14.08 -2.40 6.73
C LEU A 100 -13.64 -3.49 5.75
N ILE A 101 -12.86 -4.48 6.20
CA ILE A 101 -12.40 -5.62 5.38
C ILE A 101 -13.56 -6.28 4.61
N PRO A 102 -14.74 -6.56 5.20
CA PRO A 102 -15.85 -7.14 4.46
C PRO A 102 -16.32 -6.31 3.26
N LEU A 103 -16.15 -4.98 3.29
CA LEU A 103 -16.52 -4.09 2.18
C LEU A 103 -15.58 -4.24 0.98
N VAL A 104 -14.34 -4.68 1.21
CA VAL A 104 -13.28 -4.82 0.20
C VAL A 104 -12.92 -6.27 -0.14
N ASP A 105 -13.53 -7.26 0.53
CA ASP A 105 -13.31 -8.68 0.24
C ASP A 105 -14.29 -9.19 -0.84
N ARG A 106 -13.74 -9.72 -1.94
CA ARG A 106 -14.52 -10.31 -3.04
C ARG A 106 -15.38 -11.48 -2.57
N ASN A 107 -14.90 -12.27 -1.60
CA ASN A 107 -15.60 -13.46 -1.11
C ASN A 107 -16.80 -13.10 -0.23
N GLN A 108 -16.83 -11.89 0.31
CA GLN A 108 -17.88 -11.39 1.20
C GLN A 108 -18.84 -10.42 0.49
N GLY A 109 -18.83 -10.40 -0.85
CA GLY A 109 -19.70 -9.54 -1.65
C GLY A 109 -19.18 -8.11 -1.84
N GLY A 110 -17.90 -7.86 -1.53
CA GLY A 110 -17.16 -6.59 -1.52
C GLY A 110 -17.74 -5.47 -2.37
N GLN A 111 -18.72 -4.77 -1.82
CA GLN A 111 -19.49 -3.74 -2.52
C GLN A 111 -18.61 -2.55 -2.91
N LEU A 112 -17.59 -2.24 -2.10
CA LEU A 112 -16.68 -1.13 -2.35
C LEU A 112 -15.80 -1.38 -3.60
N LEU A 113 -15.41 -2.62 -3.87
CA LEU A 113 -14.61 -2.97 -5.06
C LEU A 113 -15.32 -2.60 -6.37
N ALA A 114 -16.63 -2.91 -6.44
CA ALA A 114 -17.44 -2.58 -7.60
C ALA A 114 -17.57 -1.07 -7.79
N ARG A 115 -17.74 -0.32 -6.69
CA ARG A 115 -17.83 1.14 -6.71
C ARG A 115 -16.52 1.80 -7.12
N ILE A 116 -15.38 1.34 -6.59
CA ILE A 116 -14.04 1.81 -6.98
C ILE A 116 -13.80 1.57 -8.48
N LYS A 117 -14.16 0.40 -8.99
CA LYS A 117 -14.09 0.11 -10.43
C LYS A 117 -14.97 1.07 -11.24
N GLY A 118 -16.17 1.38 -10.73
CA GLY A 118 -17.09 2.36 -11.33
C GLY A 118 -16.50 3.77 -11.38
N VAL A 119 -15.94 4.25 -10.27
CA VAL A 119 -15.23 5.55 -10.17
C VAL A 119 -14.10 5.61 -11.19
N ARG A 120 -13.23 4.59 -11.20
CA ARG A 120 -12.11 4.52 -12.14
C ARG A 120 -12.57 4.57 -13.59
N LYS A 121 -13.62 3.81 -13.94
CA LYS A 121 -14.20 3.82 -15.29
C LYS A 121 -14.78 5.19 -15.66
N LYS A 122 -15.55 5.80 -14.77
CA LYS A 122 -16.17 7.12 -14.99
C LYS A 122 -15.09 8.17 -15.23
N LEU A 123 -14.12 8.30 -14.31
CA LEU A 123 -13.03 9.27 -14.42
C LEU A 123 -12.19 9.05 -15.69
N SER A 124 -11.92 7.79 -16.05
CA SER A 124 -11.16 7.52 -17.28
C SER A 124 -11.90 7.98 -18.54
N GLN A 125 -13.23 7.81 -18.58
CA GLN A 125 -14.08 8.25 -19.69
C GLN A 125 -14.23 9.77 -19.74
N GLU A 126 -14.29 10.40 -18.57
CA GLU A 126 -14.48 11.84 -18.41
C GLU A 126 -13.21 12.62 -18.73
N LEU A 127 -12.06 12.20 -18.17
CA LEU A 127 -10.77 12.88 -18.32
C LEU A 127 -10.02 12.46 -19.59
N GLY A 128 -10.25 11.25 -20.10
CA GLY A 128 -9.68 10.80 -21.37
C GLY A 128 -8.39 9.99 -21.29
N PHE A 129 -7.93 9.59 -20.10
CA PHE A 129 -6.83 8.64 -19.91
C PHE A 129 -7.22 7.53 -18.93
N LEU A 130 -6.54 6.39 -18.96
CA LEU A 130 -6.85 5.28 -18.07
C LEU A 130 -6.35 5.59 -16.66
N MET A 131 -7.28 5.69 -15.71
CA MET A 131 -6.93 5.92 -14.31
C MET A 131 -6.17 4.71 -13.73
N PRO A 132 -5.10 4.94 -12.93
CA PRO A 132 -4.36 3.86 -12.28
C PRO A 132 -5.22 2.98 -11.37
N THR A 133 -4.76 1.76 -11.10
CA THR A 133 -5.47 0.85 -10.19
C THR A 133 -5.29 1.32 -8.75
N VAL A 134 -6.38 1.23 -7.98
CA VAL A 134 -6.39 1.49 -6.53
C VAL A 134 -5.95 0.22 -5.82
N HIS A 135 -4.81 0.28 -5.13
CA HIS A 135 -4.32 -0.81 -4.29
C HIS A 135 -4.98 -0.72 -2.92
N ILE A 136 -5.60 -1.81 -2.50
CA ILE A 136 -6.35 -1.87 -1.25
C ILE A 136 -5.59 -2.76 -0.30
N ARG A 137 -5.30 -2.27 0.91
CA ARG A 137 -4.56 -2.99 1.95
C ARG A 137 -5.26 -2.81 3.28
N ASP A 138 -5.28 -3.83 4.11
CA ASP A 138 -5.65 -3.66 5.51
C ASP A 138 -4.51 -2.97 6.26
N ASN A 139 -4.87 -2.09 7.20
CA ASN A 139 -3.91 -1.44 8.07
C ASN A 139 -4.42 -1.52 9.52
N LEU A 140 -3.72 -2.30 10.34
CA LEU A 140 -4.07 -2.53 11.74
C LEU A 140 -3.75 -1.34 12.65
N ASP A 141 -2.96 -0.38 12.17
CA ASP A 141 -2.67 0.88 12.88
C ASP A 141 -3.82 1.89 12.75
N LEU A 142 -4.74 1.69 11.79
CA LEU A 142 -5.94 2.52 11.65
C LEU A 142 -6.99 2.19 12.70
N ALA A 143 -7.80 3.18 13.05
CA ALA A 143 -9.00 2.93 13.84
C ALA A 143 -9.90 1.88 13.15
N PRO A 144 -10.65 1.06 13.90
CA PRO A 144 -11.38 -0.09 13.36
C PRO A 144 -12.25 0.22 12.14
N SER A 145 -12.88 1.40 12.15
CA SER A 145 -13.84 1.91 11.18
C SER A 145 -13.26 3.01 10.28
N ALA A 146 -11.96 3.28 10.35
CA ALA A 146 -11.30 4.29 9.54
C ALA A 146 -10.79 3.70 8.22
N TYR A 147 -10.72 4.56 7.20
CA TYR A 147 -9.97 4.32 5.98
C TYR A 147 -9.08 5.52 5.69
N ARG A 148 -8.01 5.27 4.94
CA ARG A 148 -7.05 6.27 4.52
C ARG A 148 -6.80 6.17 3.02
N LEU A 149 -6.79 7.32 2.36
CA LEU A 149 -6.49 7.46 0.94
C LEU A 149 -5.09 8.04 0.77
N THR A 150 -4.26 7.35 -0.01
CA THR A 150 -2.89 7.75 -0.30
C THR A 150 -2.67 7.93 -1.79
N LEU A 151 -1.81 8.89 -2.13
CA LEU A 151 -1.37 9.19 -3.48
C LEU A 151 0.16 9.19 -3.48
N MET A 152 0.79 8.30 -4.26
CA MET A 152 2.24 8.11 -4.28
C MET A 152 2.80 7.94 -2.85
N GLY A 153 2.11 7.17 -2.01
CA GLY A 153 2.49 6.91 -0.61
C GLY A 153 2.25 8.08 0.36
N VAL A 154 1.80 9.24 -0.12
CA VAL A 154 1.48 10.40 0.72
C VAL A 154 0.00 10.34 1.13
N ILE A 155 -0.27 10.57 2.41
CA ILE A 155 -1.62 10.60 2.96
C ILE A 155 -2.34 11.86 2.49
N LEU A 156 -3.45 11.68 1.76
CA LEU A 156 -4.28 12.81 1.32
C LEU A 156 -5.51 13.00 2.19
N ALA A 157 -6.10 11.91 2.65
CA ALA A 157 -7.28 11.98 3.51
C ALA A 157 -7.47 10.74 4.37
N GLU A 158 -8.13 10.92 5.49
CA GLU A 158 -8.54 9.86 6.41
C GLU A 158 -9.94 10.19 6.93
N ALA A 159 -10.80 9.19 7.04
CA ALA A 159 -12.15 9.36 7.57
C ALA A 159 -12.69 8.07 8.18
N GLU A 160 -13.64 8.20 9.10
CA GLU A 160 -14.36 7.10 9.70
C GLU A 160 -15.70 6.83 9.00
N ILE A 161 -16.01 5.55 8.80
CA ILE A 161 -17.30 5.09 8.29
C ILE A 161 -17.85 3.93 9.13
N TYR A 162 -19.17 3.79 9.12
CA TYR A 162 -19.86 2.74 9.87
C TYR A 162 -20.59 1.81 8.89
N PRO A 163 -20.06 0.60 8.60
CA PRO A 163 -20.63 -0.31 7.60
C PRO A 163 -22.08 -0.73 7.86
N ASP A 164 -22.52 -0.67 9.12
CA ASP A 164 -23.85 -1.02 9.62
C ASP A 164 -24.84 0.17 9.63
N ARG A 165 -24.42 1.34 9.12
CA ARG A 165 -25.20 2.58 9.12
C ARG A 165 -25.21 3.24 7.75
N GLU A 166 -26.09 4.23 7.60
CA GLU A 166 -26.15 5.10 6.43
C GLU A 166 -25.82 6.54 6.81
N LEU A 167 -25.21 7.29 5.89
CA LEU A 167 -24.90 8.70 6.09
C LEU A 167 -26.02 9.56 5.51
N ALA A 168 -26.71 10.31 6.37
CA ALA A 168 -27.68 11.31 5.98
C ALA A 168 -27.00 12.67 5.88
N ILE A 169 -26.84 13.18 4.65
CA ILE A 169 -26.14 14.43 4.32
C ILE A 169 -27.16 15.55 4.20
N ASN A 170 -26.90 16.68 4.85
CA ASN A 170 -27.70 17.90 4.75
C ASN A 170 -27.23 18.74 3.54
N PRO A 171 -28.02 18.86 2.46
CA PRO A 171 -27.65 19.68 1.30
C PRO A 171 -27.90 21.19 1.50
N GLY A 172 -28.35 21.61 2.69
CA GLY A 172 -28.64 23.00 3.05
C GLY A 172 -30.12 23.31 3.27
N GLN A 173 -31.04 22.41 2.91
CA GLN A 173 -32.49 22.59 3.04
C GLN A 173 -33.14 21.34 3.68
N VAL A 174 -32.99 21.20 5.00
CA VAL A 174 -33.59 20.10 5.78
C VAL A 174 -34.62 20.62 6.79
N PHE A 175 -35.62 19.80 7.09
CA PHE A 175 -36.79 20.17 7.92
C PHE A 175 -36.84 19.42 9.26
N GLY A 176 -35.71 19.30 9.94
CA GLY A 176 -35.60 18.65 11.26
C GLY A 176 -34.22 18.07 11.51
N THR A 177 -34.04 17.46 12.69
CA THR A 177 -32.80 16.78 13.07
C THR A 177 -33.01 15.27 13.17
N LEU A 178 -31.95 14.51 12.92
CA LEU A 178 -31.94 13.05 13.03
C LEU A 178 -31.19 12.60 14.29
N ASN A 179 -31.63 11.48 14.87
CA ASN A 179 -30.93 10.85 15.99
C ASN A 179 -29.85 9.91 15.44
N GLY A 180 -28.59 10.22 15.71
CA GLY A 180 -27.47 9.42 15.25
C GLY A 180 -26.11 10.01 15.62
N ILE A 181 -25.06 9.50 15.00
CA ILE A 181 -23.70 9.97 15.24
C ILE A 181 -23.45 11.16 14.31
N THR A 182 -23.25 12.35 14.89
CA THR A 182 -22.96 13.55 14.11
C THR A 182 -21.61 13.42 13.41
N ALA A 183 -21.55 13.79 12.13
CA ALA A 183 -20.36 13.69 11.30
C ALA A 183 -20.35 14.80 10.23
N ARG A 184 -19.31 14.79 9.39
CA ARG A 184 -19.28 15.55 8.14
C ARG A 184 -19.06 14.59 6.98
N ASP A 185 -19.69 14.90 5.85
CA ASP A 185 -19.39 14.21 4.60
C ASP A 185 -17.92 14.47 4.22
N PRO A 186 -17.10 13.43 3.98
CA PRO A 186 -15.67 13.61 3.72
C PRO A 186 -15.38 14.18 2.32
N ALA A 187 -16.32 14.09 1.38
CA ALA A 187 -16.11 14.56 0.00
C ALA A 187 -16.30 16.07 -0.14
N PHE A 188 -17.29 16.64 0.54
CA PHE A 188 -17.72 18.03 0.39
C PHE A 188 -17.71 18.84 1.71
N GLY A 189 -17.48 18.19 2.85
CA GLY A 189 -17.46 18.86 4.17
C GLY A 189 -18.85 19.24 4.71
N LEU A 190 -19.91 18.77 4.07
CA LEU A 190 -21.30 19.05 4.45
C LEU A 190 -21.64 18.41 5.80
N GLU A 191 -22.56 19.04 6.54
CA GLU A 191 -23.06 18.47 7.80
C GLU A 191 -23.83 17.18 7.52
N ALA A 192 -23.56 16.15 8.32
CA ALA A 192 -24.17 14.85 8.13
C ALA A 192 -24.38 14.11 9.45
N VAL A 193 -25.21 13.08 9.42
CA VAL A 193 -25.48 12.22 10.58
C VAL A 193 -25.49 10.76 10.14
N TRP A 194 -24.74 9.91 10.83
CA TRP A 194 -24.84 8.46 10.66
C TRP A 194 -26.07 7.93 11.38
N ILE A 195 -27.00 7.40 10.60
CA ILE A 195 -28.29 6.90 11.06
C ILE A 195 -28.38 5.38 10.91
N GLU A 196 -29.28 4.76 11.66
CA GLU A 196 -29.64 3.37 11.41
C GLU A 196 -30.38 3.23 10.08
N ILE A 197 -30.23 2.07 9.42
CA ILE A 197 -30.87 1.77 8.13
C ILE A 197 -32.40 1.95 8.21
N SER A 198 -33.00 1.65 9.36
CA SER A 198 -34.43 1.83 9.64
C SER A 198 -34.91 3.29 9.53
N GLN A 199 -34.03 4.27 9.74
CA GLN A 199 -34.36 5.69 9.73
C GLN A 199 -34.27 6.32 8.33
N ARG A 200 -33.88 5.55 7.30
CA ARG A 200 -33.69 6.04 5.92
C ARG A 200 -34.88 6.82 5.39
N SER A 201 -36.08 6.25 5.48
CA SER A 201 -37.31 6.87 4.96
C SER A 201 -37.64 8.19 5.68
N GLN A 202 -37.39 8.24 7.00
CA GLN A 202 -37.58 9.46 7.79
C GLN A 202 -36.58 10.54 7.36
N ALA A 203 -35.29 10.21 7.25
CA ALA A 203 -34.26 11.14 6.83
C ALA A 203 -34.55 11.74 5.44
N GLN A 204 -34.95 10.91 4.48
CA GLN A 204 -35.35 11.36 3.14
C GLN A 204 -36.58 12.29 3.19
N SER A 205 -37.58 12.00 4.03
CA SER A 205 -38.76 12.87 4.18
C SER A 205 -38.43 14.25 4.76
N LEU A 206 -37.33 14.36 5.51
CA LEU A 206 -36.82 15.61 6.07
C LEU A 206 -35.88 16.36 5.10
N GLY A 207 -35.64 15.84 3.89
CA GLY A 207 -34.80 16.47 2.87
C GLY A 207 -33.32 16.07 2.89
N TYR A 208 -32.93 15.08 3.69
CA TYR A 208 -31.55 14.58 3.69
C TYR A 208 -31.27 13.67 2.49
N THR A 209 -30.06 13.77 1.94
CA THR A 209 -29.54 12.81 0.98
C THR A 209 -28.91 11.64 1.73
N VAL A 210 -29.49 10.44 1.61
CA VAL A 210 -29.03 9.26 2.36
C VAL A 210 -28.23 8.31 1.48
N VAL A 211 -27.01 7.98 1.91
CA VAL A 211 -26.07 7.12 1.17
C VAL A 211 -25.46 6.04 2.07
N ASP A 212 -25.14 4.87 1.49
CA ASP A 212 -24.47 3.79 2.23
C ASP A 212 -22.98 4.08 2.45
N ALA A 213 -22.37 3.39 3.42
CA ALA A 213 -20.96 3.58 3.79
C ALA A 213 -19.98 3.38 2.62
N SER A 214 -20.25 2.41 1.74
CA SER A 214 -19.39 2.16 0.57
C SER A 214 -19.47 3.31 -0.45
N THR A 215 -20.63 3.95 -0.56
CA THR A 215 -20.86 5.11 -1.43
C THR A 215 -20.13 6.34 -0.89
N VAL A 216 -20.07 6.52 0.43
CA VAL A 216 -19.27 7.59 1.07
C VAL A 216 -17.80 7.47 0.67
N VAL A 217 -17.18 6.30 0.86
CA VAL A 217 -15.77 6.07 0.50
C VAL A 217 -15.54 6.25 -1.01
N ALA A 218 -16.42 5.70 -1.84
CA ALA A 218 -16.30 5.82 -3.30
C ALA A 218 -16.43 7.28 -3.79
N THR A 219 -17.30 8.07 -3.17
CA THR A 219 -17.50 9.49 -3.51
C THR A 219 -16.29 10.31 -3.12
N HIS A 220 -15.74 10.05 -1.93
CA HIS A 220 -14.52 10.71 -1.46
C HIS A 220 -13.31 10.36 -2.35
N LEU A 221 -13.13 9.07 -2.67
CA LEU A 221 -12.11 8.64 -3.62
C LEU A 221 -12.27 9.35 -4.97
N ASN A 222 -13.49 9.43 -5.50
CA ASN A 222 -13.75 10.12 -6.77
C ASN A 222 -13.31 11.59 -6.72
N GLN A 223 -13.63 12.31 -5.65
CA GLN A 223 -13.23 13.71 -5.49
C GLN A 223 -11.71 13.87 -5.46
N ILE A 224 -11.02 13.03 -4.68
CA ILE A 224 -9.56 13.08 -4.58
C ILE A 224 -8.91 12.78 -5.92
N LEU A 225 -9.32 11.69 -6.58
CA LEU A 225 -8.75 11.31 -7.88
C LEU A 225 -9.02 12.33 -8.98
N TYR A 226 -10.19 12.98 -8.96
CA TYR A 226 -10.51 14.04 -9.92
C TYR A 226 -9.62 15.27 -9.69
N LYS A 227 -9.52 15.74 -8.44
CA LYS A 227 -8.70 16.88 -8.04
C LYS A 227 -7.21 16.68 -8.35
N HIS A 228 -6.70 15.48 -8.13
CA HIS A 228 -5.29 15.12 -8.32
C HIS A 228 -5.03 14.43 -9.67
N SER A 229 -5.95 14.54 -10.63
CA SER A 229 -5.84 13.85 -11.93
C SER A 229 -4.59 14.22 -12.73
N HIS A 230 -4.12 15.47 -12.62
CA HIS A 230 -2.90 15.95 -13.24
C HIS A 230 -1.62 15.28 -12.69
N GLU A 231 -1.65 14.76 -11.47
CA GLU A 231 -0.53 14.02 -10.87
C GLU A 231 -0.56 12.53 -11.24
N LEU A 232 -1.72 12.05 -11.71
CA LEU A 232 -1.96 10.64 -12.04
C LEU A 232 -1.64 10.28 -13.48
N ILE A 233 -1.49 11.27 -14.36
CA ILE A 233 -1.04 11.05 -15.73
C ILE A 233 0.49 11.03 -15.76
N GLY A 234 1.07 9.94 -16.26
CA GLY A 234 2.51 9.78 -16.44
C GLY A 234 2.91 9.49 -17.89
N HIS A 235 4.18 9.15 -18.10
CA HIS A 235 4.71 8.83 -19.43
C HIS A 235 4.01 7.65 -20.10
N GLU A 236 3.63 6.63 -19.32
CA GLU A 236 2.92 5.44 -19.81
C GLU A 236 1.55 5.81 -20.41
N GLU A 237 0.77 6.62 -19.70
CA GLU A 237 -0.55 7.06 -20.18
C GLU A 237 -0.41 7.95 -21.43
N VAL A 238 0.58 8.85 -21.47
CA VAL A 238 0.83 9.68 -22.65
C VAL A 238 1.27 8.83 -23.84
N GLN A 239 2.10 7.81 -23.62
CA GLN A 239 2.48 6.87 -24.68
C GLN A 239 1.26 6.11 -25.22
N GLN A 240 0.35 5.67 -24.35
CA GLN A 240 -0.90 5.03 -24.76
C GLN A 240 -1.81 5.99 -25.54
N LEU A 241 -1.91 7.25 -25.12
CA LEU A 241 -2.64 8.29 -25.87
C LEU A 241 -2.04 8.51 -27.27
N MET A 242 -0.72 8.53 -27.39
CA MET A 242 -0.04 8.62 -28.69
C MET A 242 -0.30 7.40 -29.56
N GLN A 243 -0.38 6.20 -28.98
CA GLN A 243 -0.76 4.99 -29.73
C GLN A 243 -2.22 5.06 -30.22
N LEU A 244 -3.13 5.62 -29.43
CA LEU A 244 -4.52 5.86 -29.85
C LEU A 244 -4.60 6.90 -30.97
N LEU A 245 -3.81 7.97 -30.88
CA LEU A 245 -3.68 8.97 -31.94
C LEU A 245 -3.12 8.33 -33.22
N ALA A 246 -2.06 7.54 -33.13
CA ALA A 246 -1.44 6.88 -34.27
C ALA A 246 -2.39 5.94 -35.03
N LYS A 247 -3.33 5.29 -34.32
CA LYS A 247 -4.37 4.46 -34.95
C LYS A 247 -5.37 5.27 -35.78
N SER A 248 -5.67 6.50 -35.35
CA SER A 248 -6.73 7.32 -35.95
C SER A 248 -6.22 8.41 -36.90
N SER A 249 -5.00 8.88 -36.68
CA SER A 249 -4.30 9.98 -37.38
C SER A 249 -2.78 9.72 -37.39
N PRO A 250 -2.31 8.68 -38.10
CA PRO A 250 -0.91 8.23 -38.04
C PRO A 250 0.10 9.32 -38.39
N LYS A 251 -0.14 10.08 -39.47
CA LYS A 251 0.75 11.18 -39.89
C LYS A 251 0.90 12.26 -38.82
N LEU A 252 -0.20 12.62 -38.16
CA LEU A 252 -0.18 13.62 -37.09
C LEU A 252 0.57 13.10 -35.86
N ALA A 253 0.44 11.82 -35.53
CA ALA A 253 1.18 11.22 -34.42
C ALA A 253 2.69 11.20 -34.69
N GLU A 254 3.11 10.80 -35.90
CA GLU A 254 4.51 10.79 -36.34
C GLU A 254 5.12 12.20 -36.38
N GLU A 255 4.35 13.20 -36.83
CA GLU A 255 4.77 14.59 -36.85
C GLU A 255 4.89 15.18 -35.44
N LEU A 256 3.91 14.92 -34.57
CA LEU A 256 3.84 15.52 -33.24
C LEU A 256 4.98 15.06 -32.32
N VAL A 257 5.17 13.75 -32.15
CA VAL A 257 6.20 13.18 -31.26
C VAL A 257 6.96 12.08 -32.00
N PRO A 258 8.30 12.13 -32.05
CA PRO A 258 9.21 13.09 -31.41
C PRO A 258 9.50 14.35 -32.25
N GLY A 259 8.79 14.58 -33.37
CA GLY A 259 9.13 15.63 -34.34
C GLY A 259 8.95 17.05 -33.80
N VAL A 260 7.72 17.44 -33.49
CA VAL A 260 7.37 18.79 -33.02
C VAL A 260 7.67 18.97 -31.53
N LEU A 261 7.42 17.95 -30.70
CA LEU A 261 7.65 17.96 -29.25
C LEU A 261 8.27 16.64 -28.77
N SER A 262 8.93 16.71 -27.62
CA SER A 262 9.26 15.52 -26.83
C SER A 262 8.01 14.95 -26.14
N LEU A 263 8.05 13.66 -25.79
CA LEU A 263 6.97 13.02 -25.01
C LEU A 263 6.77 13.72 -23.65
N SER A 264 7.85 14.15 -23.00
CA SER A 264 7.79 14.88 -21.72
C SER A 264 7.17 16.27 -21.87
N SER A 265 7.43 16.96 -22.98
CA SER A 265 6.80 18.25 -23.26
C SER A 265 5.29 18.09 -23.48
N LEU A 266 4.87 17.03 -24.16
CA LEU A 266 3.46 16.69 -24.31
C LEU A 266 2.83 16.36 -22.95
N LEU A 267 3.51 15.56 -22.11
CA LEU A 267 3.06 15.27 -20.74
C LEU A 267 2.79 16.57 -19.95
N ASN A 268 3.74 17.51 -19.95
CA ASN A 268 3.58 18.77 -19.22
C ASN A 268 2.36 19.58 -19.71
N VAL A 269 2.08 19.60 -21.02
CA VAL A 269 0.89 20.25 -21.57
C VAL A 269 -0.38 19.55 -21.09
N LEU A 270 -0.43 18.22 -21.12
CA LEU A 270 -1.59 17.44 -20.68
C LEU A 270 -1.82 17.57 -19.17
N GLN A 271 -0.76 17.57 -18.35
CA GLN A 271 -0.84 17.82 -16.91
C GLN A 271 -1.42 19.21 -16.61
N ALA A 272 -0.96 20.24 -17.31
CA ALA A 272 -1.48 21.60 -17.13
C ALA A 272 -2.97 21.70 -17.49
N LEU A 273 -3.41 21.04 -18.57
CA LEU A 273 -4.84 20.97 -18.93
C LEU A 273 -5.67 20.29 -17.83
N LEU A 274 -5.20 19.14 -17.33
CA LEU A 274 -5.89 18.39 -16.27
C LEU A 274 -5.90 19.12 -14.92
N ALA A 275 -4.88 19.94 -14.63
CA ALA A 275 -4.83 20.76 -13.42
C ALA A 275 -5.96 21.81 -13.41
N GLU A 276 -6.41 22.22 -14.60
CA GLU A 276 -7.58 23.09 -14.80
C GLU A 276 -8.87 22.31 -15.11
N HIS A 277 -8.87 20.98 -14.90
CA HIS A 277 -9.97 20.07 -15.19
C HIS A 277 -10.44 20.07 -16.66
N VAL A 278 -9.55 20.40 -17.59
CA VAL A 278 -9.82 20.27 -19.04
C VAL A 278 -9.56 18.83 -19.47
N PRO A 279 -10.57 18.10 -19.98
CA PRO A 279 -10.39 16.72 -20.43
C PRO A 279 -9.41 16.59 -21.60
N VAL A 280 -8.61 15.54 -21.59
CA VAL A 280 -7.62 15.20 -22.63
C VAL A 280 -8.09 14.10 -23.59
N ARG A 281 -9.40 13.81 -23.59
CA ARG A 281 -10.01 12.76 -24.41
C ARG A 281 -9.90 13.02 -25.92
N ASP A 282 -9.97 14.28 -26.34
CA ASP A 282 -9.82 14.68 -27.75
C ASP A 282 -8.35 14.91 -28.11
N ILE A 283 -7.58 13.82 -28.06
CA ILE A 283 -6.14 13.87 -28.34
C ILE A 283 -5.82 14.37 -29.76
N ARG A 284 -6.75 14.20 -30.71
CA ARG A 284 -6.60 14.71 -32.08
C ARG A 284 -6.60 16.23 -32.09
N SER A 285 -7.64 16.87 -31.53
CA SER A 285 -7.71 18.33 -31.53
C SER A 285 -6.60 18.96 -30.68
N ILE A 286 -6.16 18.29 -29.60
CA ILE A 286 -4.97 18.68 -28.83
C ILE A 286 -3.72 18.66 -29.72
N ALA A 287 -3.47 17.55 -30.41
CA ALA A 287 -2.32 17.38 -31.28
C ALA A 287 -2.31 18.39 -32.44
N GLU A 288 -3.45 18.64 -33.08
CA GLU A 288 -3.58 19.64 -34.15
C GLU A 288 -3.30 21.06 -33.65
N ALA A 289 -3.86 21.42 -32.48
CA ALA A 289 -3.63 22.73 -31.88
C ALA A 289 -2.14 22.95 -31.54
N ILE A 290 -1.47 21.90 -31.04
CA ILE A 290 -0.02 21.93 -30.77
C ILE A 290 0.76 22.07 -32.08
N ALA A 291 0.54 21.19 -33.06
CA ALA A 291 1.29 21.20 -34.33
C ALA A 291 1.20 22.56 -35.05
N ASN A 292 0.02 23.18 -35.04
CA ASN A 292 -0.21 24.48 -35.67
C ASN A 292 0.45 25.68 -34.94
N ASN A 293 0.84 25.53 -33.67
CA ASN A 293 1.35 26.63 -32.85
C ASN A 293 2.79 26.41 -32.35
N ALA A 294 3.29 25.18 -32.35
CA ALA A 294 4.62 24.84 -31.87
C ALA A 294 5.75 25.53 -32.67
N GLY A 295 5.51 25.85 -33.95
CA GLY A 295 6.44 26.65 -34.75
C GLY A 295 6.57 28.11 -34.29
N LYS A 296 5.60 28.63 -33.53
CA LYS A 296 5.64 29.98 -32.94
C LYS A 296 6.28 29.98 -31.55
N SER A 297 5.93 28.99 -30.73
CA SER A 297 6.48 28.81 -29.39
C SER A 297 6.31 27.36 -28.94
N GLN A 298 7.36 26.82 -28.30
CA GLN A 298 7.32 25.53 -27.61
C GLN A 298 7.16 25.68 -26.09
N ASP A 299 6.96 26.91 -25.60
CA ASP A 299 6.65 27.15 -24.20
C ASP A 299 5.34 26.45 -23.81
N THR A 300 5.36 25.75 -22.67
CA THR A 300 4.21 24.96 -22.21
C THR A 300 2.98 25.83 -21.99
N ALA A 301 3.11 27.01 -21.39
CA ALA A 301 1.96 27.88 -21.14
C ALA A 301 1.35 28.41 -22.45
N ALA A 302 2.19 28.78 -23.42
CA ALA A 302 1.73 29.20 -24.74
C ALA A 302 0.98 28.08 -25.48
N LEU A 303 1.49 26.84 -25.42
CA LEU A 303 0.84 25.68 -26.03
C LEU A 303 -0.48 25.33 -25.35
N VAL A 304 -0.54 25.36 -24.01
CA VAL A 304 -1.77 25.13 -23.24
C VAL A 304 -2.84 26.15 -23.64
N ALA A 305 -2.50 27.44 -23.76
CA ALA A 305 -3.43 28.47 -24.20
C ALA A 305 -3.98 28.18 -25.61
N ALA A 306 -3.12 27.80 -26.56
CA ALA A 306 -3.53 27.44 -27.92
C ALA A 306 -4.44 26.19 -27.94
N VAL A 307 -4.11 25.17 -27.15
CA VAL A 307 -4.91 23.95 -27.03
C VAL A 307 -6.29 24.24 -26.45
N ARG A 308 -6.39 25.09 -25.40
CA ARG A 308 -7.69 25.48 -24.82
C ARG A 308 -8.58 26.18 -25.84
N VAL A 309 -8.03 27.00 -26.73
CA VAL A 309 -8.79 27.58 -27.84
C VAL A 309 -9.28 26.50 -28.80
N GLY A 310 -8.42 25.54 -29.17
CA GLY A 310 -8.80 24.39 -29.99
C GLY A 310 -9.89 23.51 -29.36
N LEU A 311 -9.89 23.39 -28.03
CA LEU A 311 -10.87 22.64 -27.24
C LEU A 311 -12.06 23.48 -26.75
N SER A 312 -12.19 24.74 -27.18
CA SER A 312 -13.20 25.70 -26.68
C SER A 312 -14.62 25.12 -26.63
N ARG A 313 -15.03 24.38 -27.66
CA ARG A 313 -16.36 23.73 -27.71
C ARG A 313 -16.55 22.71 -26.59
N ALA A 314 -15.54 21.88 -26.34
CA ALA A 314 -15.58 20.86 -25.30
C ALA A 314 -15.56 21.48 -23.89
N ILE A 315 -14.74 22.51 -23.69
CA ILE A 315 -14.64 23.23 -22.40
C ILE A 315 -15.97 23.92 -22.07
N VAL A 316 -16.56 24.62 -23.04
CA VAL A 316 -17.87 25.26 -22.80
C VAL A 316 -18.92 24.20 -22.50
N GLN A 317 -19.00 23.14 -23.30
CA GLN A 317 -19.96 22.05 -23.08
C GLN A 317 -19.78 21.35 -21.73
N SER A 318 -18.55 21.20 -21.20
CA SER A 318 -18.33 20.60 -19.88
C SER A 318 -18.82 21.47 -18.73
N ILE A 319 -18.96 22.78 -18.94
CA ILE A 319 -19.42 23.73 -17.91
C ILE A 319 -20.94 23.89 -17.94
N VAL A 320 -21.52 24.13 -19.12
CA VAL A 320 -22.95 24.48 -19.28
C VAL A 320 -23.82 23.33 -19.77
N GLY A 321 -23.21 22.22 -20.21
CA GLY A 321 -23.95 21.09 -20.77
C GLY A 321 -24.64 21.47 -22.07
N VAL A 322 -25.98 21.35 -22.08
CA VAL A 322 -26.84 21.66 -23.24
C VAL A 322 -27.61 22.97 -23.08
N GLU A 323 -27.42 23.67 -21.96
CA GLU A 323 -28.13 24.91 -21.70
C GLU A 323 -27.64 26.04 -22.64
N PRO A 324 -28.54 26.92 -23.11
CA PRO A 324 -28.19 27.97 -24.05
C PRO A 324 -27.41 29.13 -23.41
N GLU A 325 -27.50 29.30 -22.09
CA GLU A 325 -26.89 30.40 -21.35
C GLU A 325 -25.77 29.89 -20.44
N LEU A 326 -24.57 30.44 -20.60
CA LEU A 326 -23.42 30.17 -19.72
C LEU A 326 -23.38 31.24 -18.61
N PRO A 327 -23.73 30.90 -17.36
CA PRO A 327 -23.55 31.83 -16.25
C PRO A 327 -22.06 32.07 -16.02
N VAL A 328 -21.64 33.33 -16.04
CA VAL A 328 -20.23 33.73 -15.84
C VAL A 328 -20.12 34.77 -14.74
N ILE A 329 -18.99 34.73 -14.04
CA ILE A 329 -18.54 35.80 -13.15
C ILE A 329 -17.49 36.59 -13.92
N THR A 330 -17.70 37.91 -14.05
CA THR A 330 -16.76 38.81 -14.72
C THR A 330 -16.04 39.69 -13.70
N LEU A 331 -14.85 40.16 -14.06
CA LEU A 331 -14.15 41.16 -13.28
C LEU A 331 -14.75 42.54 -13.52
N GLU A 332 -14.75 43.39 -12.50
CA GLU A 332 -15.04 44.80 -12.67
C GLU A 332 -14.03 45.43 -13.64
N PRO A 333 -14.44 46.26 -14.62
CA PRO A 333 -13.54 46.84 -15.62
C PRO A 333 -12.30 47.53 -15.05
N ARG A 334 -12.45 48.18 -13.88
CA ARG A 334 -11.34 48.84 -13.20
C ARG A 334 -10.30 47.83 -12.67
N LEU A 335 -10.76 46.73 -12.10
CA LEU A 335 -9.89 45.66 -11.61
C LEU A 335 -9.16 44.99 -12.78
N GLU A 336 -9.85 44.72 -13.88
CA GLU A 336 -9.25 44.17 -15.10
C GLU A 336 -8.11 45.06 -15.64
N GLN A 337 -8.34 46.36 -15.74
CA GLN A 337 -7.30 47.31 -16.18
C GLN A 337 -6.09 47.33 -15.25
N ILE A 338 -6.29 47.25 -13.93
CA ILE A 338 -5.20 47.19 -12.95
C ILE A 338 -4.34 45.93 -13.18
N LEU A 339 -4.98 44.77 -13.39
CA LEU A 339 -4.28 43.51 -13.65
C LEU A 339 -3.50 43.54 -14.96
N LEU A 340 -4.11 44.04 -16.05
CA LEU A 340 -3.45 44.18 -17.35
C LEU A 340 -2.21 45.09 -17.28
N ASN A 341 -2.32 46.23 -16.59
CA ASN A 341 -1.20 47.14 -16.38
C ASN A 341 -0.08 46.50 -15.54
N SER A 342 -0.43 45.67 -14.56
CA SER A 342 0.56 44.94 -13.75
C SER A 342 1.31 43.90 -14.58
N LEU A 343 0.63 43.15 -15.44
CA LEU A 343 1.23 42.16 -16.32
C LEU A 343 2.21 42.80 -17.32
N GLN A 344 1.82 43.93 -17.93
CA GLN A 344 2.71 44.65 -18.86
C GLN A 344 3.99 45.13 -18.18
N LYS A 345 3.90 45.64 -16.94
CA LYS A 345 5.07 46.06 -16.16
C LYS A 345 5.97 44.89 -15.77
N ALA A 346 5.39 43.75 -15.38
CA ALA A 346 6.14 42.54 -15.05
C ALA A 346 6.90 41.98 -16.28
N GLY A 347 6.26 41.98 -17.46
CA GLY A 347 6.91 41.57 -18.71
C GLY A 347 8.05 42.50 -19.16
N GLN A 348 7.95 43.80 -18.88
CA GLN A 348 9.05 44.75 -19.13
C GLN A 348 10.21 44.58 -18.14
N GLY A 349 9.95 44.18 -16.89
CA GLY A 349 10.96 43.93 -15.88
C GLY A 349 11.76 42.64 -16.03
N GLN A 350 11.27 41.67 -16.81
CA GLN A 350 12.02 40.45 -17.20
C GLN A 350 12.89 40.64 -18.44
N ALA A 351 12.76 41.77 -19.15
CA ALA A 351 13.48 42.07 -20.39
C ALA A 351 14.70 43.01 -20.20
N LEU A 352 15.05 43.31 -18.95
CA LEU A 352 16.26 44.03 -18.51
C LEU A 352 17.08 43.10 -17.62
#